data_AF-A0A3B8PQ07-F1
#
_entry.id   AF-A0A3B8PQ07-F1
#
_cell.length_a   1.000
_cell.length_b   1.000
_cell.length_c   1.000
_cell.angle_alpha   90.00
_cell.angle_beta   90.00
_cell.angle_gamma   90.00
#
_symmetry.space_group_name_H-M   'P 1'
#
loop_
_entity.id
_entity.type
_entity.pdbx_description
1 polymer ?
#
loop_
_entity_poly.entity_id
_entity_poly.type
_entity_poly.pdbx_seq_one_letter_code
_entity_poly.pdbx_strand_id
1 'polypeptide(L)'
;MLGRLSQGCRPRRGDPAGQGREHHRLVHLAVAVDQEMSKPYTPPMPLTWWNKNTAYRLFMLRELSSVFVALFVLELLCFVSQVGQGEEAMDQFIKSLDNPLYLLYHVIVLAFALLHSITWFNLTPKVMVIRLGEEKVPDVLVAGSNYVACLVVSLLLWWIVKG
;
A
#
# COMPACT_ATOMS: atom_id res chain seq x y z
N MET A 1 54.12 -66.31 38.69
CA MET A 1 54.81 -65.09 39.16
C MET A 1 54.09 -63.88 38.57
N LEU A 2 53.40 -63.12 39.41
CA LEU A 2 52.49 -62.04 39.02
C LEU A 2 53.27 -60.79 38.55
N GLY A 3 53.07 -60.40 37.29
CA GLY A 3 53.63 -59.18 36.69
C GLY A 3 52.90 -57.93 37.15
N ARG A 4 53.68 -56.89 37.51
CA ARG A 4 53.21 -55.61 38.04
C ARG A 4 52.33 -54.87 37.04
N LEU A 5 51.19 -54.37 37.50
CA LEU A 5 50.36 -53.42 36.77
C LEU A 5 51.02 -52.04 36.75
N SER A 6 51.16 -51.48 35.55
CA SER A 6 51.59 -50.10 35.29
C SER A 6 50.55 -49.13 35.84
N GLN A 7 50.95 -48.25 36.76
CA GLN A 7 50.09 -47.18 37.26
C GLN A 7 49.88 -46.16 36.14
N GLY A 8 48.67 -46.14 35.58
CA GLY A 8 48.25 -45.11 34.63
C GLY A 8 48.32 -43.71 35.23
N CYS A 9 48.83 -42.77 34.45
CA CYS A 9 48.87 -41.34 34.77
C CYS A 9 47.51 -40.86 35.29
N ARG A 10 47.51 -40.23 36.48
CA ARG A 10 46.36 -39.45 36.93
C ARG A 10 46.09 -38.33 35.92
N PRO A 11 44.85 -38.10 35.48
CA PRO A 11 44.53 -36.93 34.69
C PRO A 11 44.84 -35.71 35.55
N ARG A 12 45.67 -34.81 35.01
CA ARG A 12 45.98 -33.52 35.61
C ARG A 12 44.64 -32.81 35.84
N ARG A 13 44.20 -32.74 37.11
CA ARG A 13 42.97 -32.02 37.48
C ARG A 13 43.22 -30.57 37.13
N GLY A 14 42.59 -30.09 36.06
CA GLY A 14 42.65 -28.71 35.64
C GLY A 14 42.24 -27.79 36.78
N ASP A 15 42.89 -26.64 36.87
CA ASP A 15 42.59 -25.62 37.86
C ASP A 15 41.12 -25.14 37.70
N PRO A 16 40.24 -25.36 38.68
CA PRO A 16 38.81 -25.03 38.55
C PRO A 16 38.56 -23.53 38.34
N ALA A 17 39.52 -22.67 38.71
CA ALA A 17 39.43 -21.22 38.49
C ALA A 17 39.71 -20.78 37.03
N GLY A 18 40.29 -21.66 36.21
CA GLY A 18 40.50 -21.45 34.77
C GLY A 18 39.35 -21.97 33.91
N GLN A 19 38.78 -23.12 34.30
CA GLN A 19 37.75 -23.85 33.54
C GLN A 19 36.48 -23.02 33.28
N GLY A 20 36.03 -22.23 34.26
CA GLY A 20 34.86 -21.36 34.11
C GLY A 20 35.07 -20.25 33.07
N ARG A 21 36.26 -19.65 33.04
CA ARG A 21 36.60 -18.58 32.08
C ARG A 21 36.70 -19.10 30.65
N GLU A 22 37.24 -20.30 30.46
CA GLU A 22 37.30 -20.94 29.14
C GLU A 22 35.90 -21.32 28.63
N HIS A 23 35.05 -21.87 29.50
CA HIS A 23 33.68 -22.20 29.14
C HIS A 23 32.88 -20.96 28.73
N HIS A 24 32.97 -19.86 29.49
CA HIS A 24 32.36 -18.58 29.11
C HIS A 24 32.86 -18.08 27.75
N ARG A 25 34.17 -18.20 27.48
CA ARG A 25 34.76 -17.78 26.20
C ARG A 25 34.25 -18.62 25.03
N LEU A 26 34.13 -19.94 25.20
CA LEU A 26 33.63 -20.85 24.17
C LEU A 26 32.14 -20.61 23.87
N VAL A 27 31.34 -20.32 24.89
CA VAL A 27 29.93 -19.94 24.71
C VAL A 27 29.82 -18.63 23.94
N HIS A 28 30.63 -17.61 24.25
CA HIS A 28 30.64 -16.36 23.49
C HIS A 28 31.07 -16.54 22.04
N LEU A 29 32.07 -17.39 21.77
CA LEU A 29 32.48 -17.72 20.40
C LEU A 29 31.39 -18.48 19.65
N ALA A 30 30.76 -19.46 20.28
CA ALA A 30 29.67 -20.22 19.67
C ALA A 30 28.48 -19.32 19.34
N VAL A 31 28.11 -18.40 20.23
CA VAL A 31 27.05 -17.40 19.99
C VAL A 31 27.45 -16.44 18.86
N ALA A 32 28.70 -15.97 18.82
CA ALA A 32 29.16 -15.07 17.76
C ALA A 32 29.15 -15.75 16.38
N VAL A 33 29.58 -17.02 16.31
CA VAL A 33 29.55 -17.84 15.09
C VAL A 33 28.12 -18.12 14.67
N ASP A 34 27.24 -18.46 15.60
CA ASP A 34 25.80 -18.68 15.34
C ASP A 34 25.13 -17.39 14.83
N GLN A 35 25.46 -16.23 15.39
CA GLN A 35 24.98 -14.94 14.91
C GLN A 35 25.51 -14.56 13.53
N GLU A 36 26.73 -14.97 13.17
CA GLU A 36 27.26 -14.73 11.83
C GLU A 36 26.62 -15.66 10.79
N MET A 37 26.44 -16.93 11.14
CA MET A 37 25.81 -17.94 10.28
C MET A 37 24.31 -17.73 10.11
N SER A 38 23.63 -17.14 11.09
CA SER A 38 22.17 -16.96 11.09
C SER A 38 21.70 -15.61 10.53
N LYS A 39 22.59 -14.77 9.96
CA LYS A 39 22.18 -13.50 9.35
C LYS A 39 21.13 -13.73 8.27
N PRO A 40 19.85 -13.33 8.50
CA PRO A 40 18.80 -13.54 7.52
C PRO A 40 19.09 -12.69 6.28
N TYR A 41 19.08 -13.31 5.10
CA TYR A 41 19.23 -12.57 3.86
C TYR A 41 17.99 -11.70 3.63
N THR A 42 18.18 -10.38 3.56
CA THR A 42 17.13 -9.43 3.18
C THR A 42 17.30 -9.04 1.71
N PRO A 43 16.42 -9.50 0.80
CA PRO A 43 16.53 -9.12 -0.60
C PRO A 43 16.31 -7.61 -0.78
N PRO A 44 17.13 -6.91 -1.60
CA PRO A 44 16.90 -5.50 -1.87
C PRO A 44 15.61 -5.31 -2.68
N MET A 45 14.77 -4.35 -2.28
CA MET A 45 13.51 -4.02 -2.94
C MET A 45 13.78 -2.94 -4.02
N PRO A 46 13.72 -3.25 -5.33
CA PRO A 46 14.00 -2.26 -6.38
C PRO A 46 12.85 -1.24 -6.52
N LEU A 47 13.11 0.01 -6.91
CA LEU A 47 12.09 1.05 -7.16
C LEU A 47 11.00 0.63 -8.16
N THR A 48 11.33 -0.26 -9.10
CA THR A 48 10.43 -0.79 -10.13
C THR A 48 9.70 -2.07 -9.67
N TRP A 49 9.73 -2.40 -8.38
CA TRP A 49 9.09 -3.59 -7.81
C TRP A 49 7.63 -3.74 -8.25
N TRP A 50 6.91 -2.62 -8.35
CA TRP A 50 5.48 -2.58 -8.64
C TRP A 50 5.14 -2.97 -10.08
N ASN A 51 6.10 -2.87 -11.01
CA ASN A 51 5.88 -3.24 -12.41
C ASN A 51 5.89 -4.76 -12.64
N LYS A 52 6.32 -5.55 -11.65
CA LYS A 52 6.44 -7.00 -11.78
C LYS A 52 5.09 -7.73 -11.86
N ASN A 53 4.04 -7.17 -11.25
CA ASN A 53 2.72 -7.81 -11.18
C ASN A 53 1.61 -6.80 -11.50
N THR A 54 0.62 -7.21 -12.28
CA THR A 54 -0.59 -6.44 -12.56
C THR A 54 -1.30 -5.98 -11.29
N ALA A 55 -1.35 -6.81 -10.24
CA ALA A 55 -1.95 -6.41 -8.95
C ALA A 55 -1.22 -5.21 -8.32
N TYR A 56 0.12 -5.20 -8.35
CA TYR A 56 0.92 -4.08 -7.83
C TYR A 56 0.82 -2.84 -8.71
N ARG A 57 0.74 -3.02 -10.04
CA ARG A 57 0.48 -1.90 -10.97
C ARG A 57 -0.86 -1.24 -10.71
N LEU A 58 -1.94 -2.02 -10.58
CA LEU A 58 -3.26 -1.50 -10.27
C LEU A 58 -3.31 -0.81 -8.91
N PHE A 59 -2.61 -1.36 -7.90
CA PHE A 59 -2.46 -0.72 -6.60
C PHE A 59 -1.75 0.64 -6.73
N MET A 60 -0.61 0.72 -7.41
CA MET A 60 0.10 1.99 -7.59
C MET A 60 -0.70 3.00 -8.41
N LEU A 61 -1.39 2.55 -9.47
CA LEU A 61 -2.28 3.41 -10.26
C LEU A 61 -3.44 3.95 -9.43
N ARG A 62 -4.00 3.13 -8.53
CA ARG A 62 -5.01 3.58 -7.57
C ARG A 62 -4.45 4.66 -6.65
N GLU A 63 -3.27 4.48 -6.07
CA GLU A 63 -2.68 5.52 -5.22
C GLU A 63 -2.41 6.80 -6.03
N LEU A 64 -1.90 6.66 -7.25
CA LEU A 64 -1.62 7.78 -8.15
C LEU A 64 -2.90 8.55 -8.54
N SER A 65 -4.04 7.87 -8.67
CA SER A 65 -5.32 8.53 -8.98
C SER A 65 -5.71 9.62 -7.98
N SER A 66 -5.29 9.50 -6.71
CA SER A 66 -5.57 10.52 -5.68
C SER A 66 -4.96 11.88 -6.01
N VAL A 67 -3.81 11.91 -6.70
CA VAL A 67 -3.16 13.15 -7.13
C VAL A 67 -4.01 13.85 -8.18
N PHE A 68 -4.54 13.12 -9.15
CA PHE A 68 -5.42 13.70 -10.18
C PHE A 68 -6.73 14.21 -9.59
N VAL A 69 -7.32 13.48 -8.65
CA VAL A 69 -8.51 13.94 -7.91
C VAL A 69 -8.19 15.22 -7.13
N ALA A 70 -7.04 15.29 -6.46
CA ALA A 70 -6.63 16.49 -5.73
C ALA A 70 -6.41 17.70 -6.67
N LEU A 71 -5.77 17.48 -7.83
CA LEU A 71 -5.59 18.52 -8.84
C LEU A 71 -6.93 19.05 -9.36
N PHE A 72 -7.91 18.17 -9.60
CA PHE A 72 -9.25 18.57 -9.99
C PHE A 72 -9.97 19.37 -8.90
N VAL A 73 -9.83 18.99 -7.64
CA VAL A 73 -10.38 19.77 -6.51
C VAL A 73 -9.74 21.16 -6.42
N LEU A 74 -8.42 21.28 -6.64
CA LEU A 74 -7.75 22.58 -6.69
C LEU A 74 -8.24 23.45 -7.85
N GLU A 75 -8.47 22.85 -9.01
CA GLU A 75 -9.06 23.54 -10.16
C GLU A 75 -10.48 24.02 -9.85
N LEU A 76 -11.31 23.21 -9.21
CA LEU A 76 -12.64 23.61 -8.76
C LEU A 76 -12.58 24.77 -7.75
N LEU A 77 -11.61 24.77 -6.83
CA LEU A 77 -11.41 25.88 -5.90
C LEU A 77 -11.00 27.16 -6.63
N CYS A 78 -10.15 27.06 -7.65
CA CYS A 78 -9.82 28.18 -8.51
C CYS A 78 -11.04 28.69 -9.28
N PHE A 79 -11.87 27.80 -9.82
CA PHE A 79 -13.10 28.20 -10.48
C PHE A 79 -14.05 28.94 -9.54
N VAL A 80 -14.27 28.42 -8.32
CA VAL A 80 -15.10 29.07 -7.29
C VAL A 80 -14.55 30.45 -6.92
N SER A 81 -13.22 30.62 -6.84
CA SER A 81 -12.63 31.93 -6.56
C SER A 81 -12.82 32.92 -7.70
N GLN A 82 -12.82 32.47 -8.97
CA GLN A 82 -13.11 33.32 -10.13
C GLN A 82 -14.59 33.72 -10.18
N VAL A 83 -15.51 32.82 -9.86
CA VAL A 83 -16.95 33.13 -9.75
C VAL A 83 -17.21 34.23 -8.72
N GLY A 84 -16.47 34.23 -7.60
CA GLY A 84 -16.55 35.29 -6.59
C GLY A 84 -16.00 36.65 -7.01
N GLN A 85 -15.15 36.70 -8.05
CA GLN A 85 -14.53 37.95 -8.54
C GLN A 85 -15.39 38.69 -9.58
N GLY A 86 -16.45 38.05 -10.09
CA GLY A 86 -17.39 38.66 -11.03
C GLY A 86 -17.44 37.94 -12.38
N GLU A 87 -18.39 38.36 -13.21
CA GLU A 87 -18.74 37.72 -14.48
C GLU A 87 -17.57 37.73 -15.49
N GLU A 88 -16.80 38.82 -15.54
CA GLU A 88 -15.63 38.92 -16.44
C GLU A 88 -14.54 37.88 -16.13
N ALA A 89 -14.26 37.65 -14.84
CA ALA A 89 -13.25 36.69 -14.41
C ALA A 89 -13.70 35.24 -14.66
N MET A 90 -15.00 34.98 -14.50
CA MET A 90 -15.62 33.70 -14.84
C MET A 90 -15.55 33.42 -16.35
N ASP A 91 -15.92 34.39 -17.18
CA ASP A 91 -15.90 34.26 -18.64
C ASP A 91 -14.49 34.02 -19.19
N GLN A 92 -13.48 34.69 -18.62
CA GLN A 92 -12.08 34.45 -18.96
C GLN A 92 -11.65 33.02 -18.62
N PHE A 93 -12.08 32.50 -17.46
CA PHE A 93 -11.81 31.13 -17.07
C PHE A 93 -12.49 30.13 -18.02
N ILE A 94 -13.77 30.33 -18.36
CA ILE A 94 -14.50 29.48 -19.31
C ILE A 94 -13.84 29.49 -20.68
N LYS A 95 -13.38 30.65 -21.19
CA LYS A 95 -12.63 30.73 -22.45
C LYS A 95 -11.33 29.95 -22.40
N SER A 96 -10.67 29.86 -21.25
CA SER A 96 -9.45 29.06 -21.11
C SER A 96 -9.72 27.55 -21.21
N LEU A 97 -10.93 27.09 -20.84
CA LEU A 97 -11.34 25.68 -20.95
C LEU A 97 -11.56 25.22 -22.40
N ASP A 98 -11.76 26.14 -23.35
CA ASP A 98 -11.94 25.82 -24.77
C ASP A 98 -10.64 25.34 -25.44
N ASN A 99 -9.50 25.46 -24.75
CA ASN A 99 -8.22 24.99 -25.24
C ASN A 99 -8.17 23.44 -25.24
N PRO A 100 -7.79 22.79 -26.36
CA PRO A 100 -7.77 21.33 -26.48
C PRO A 100 -6.85 20.63 -25.46
N LEU A 101 -5.84 21.33 -24.94
CA LEU A 101 -4.97 20.80 -23.88
C LEU A 101 -5.73 20.64 -22.55
N TYR A 102 -6.61 21.57 -22.21
CA TYR A 102 -7.45 21.47 -21.02
C TYR A 102 -8.45 20.33 -21.18
N LEU A 103 -9.05 20.17 -22.36
CA LEU A 103 -9.92 19.02 -22.64
C LEU A 103 -9.19 17.69 -22.43
N LEU A 104 -7.97 17.55 -22.95
CA LEU A 104 -7.17 16.33 -22.76
C LEU A 104 -6.87 16.08 -21.27
N TYR A 105 -6.49 17.12 -20.53
CA TYR A 105 -6.27 17.04 -19.10
C TYR A 105 -7.52 16.57 -18.35
N HIS A 106 -8.70 17.13 -18.66
CA HIS A 106 -9.96 16.73 -18.04
C HIS A 106 -10.34 15.28 -18.36
N VAL A 107 -10.08 14.80 -19.58
CA VAL A 107 -10.29 13.40 -19.96
C VAL A 107 -9.38 12.47 -19.16
N ILE A 108 -8.12 12.84 -18.96
CA ILE A 108 -7.17 12.07 -18.14
C ILE A 108 -7.65 12.04 -16.68
N VAL A 109 -8.00 13.20 -16.12
CA VAL A 109 -8.55 13.32 -14.76
C VAL A 109 -9.80 12.45 -14.61
N LEU A 110 -10.72 12.49 -15.56
CA LEU A 110 -11.93 11.66 -15.56
C LEU A 110 -11.59 10.17 -15.58
N ALA A 111 -10.64 9.74 -16.41
CA ALA A 111 -10.21 8.34 -16.45
C ALA A 111 -9.63 7.88 -15.11
N PHE A 112 -8.80 8.71 -14.45
CA PHE A 112 -8.27 8.42 -13.12
C PHE A 112 -9.35 8.44 -12.04
N ALA A 113 -10.31 9.37 -12.11
CA ALA A 113 -11.45 9.42 -11.20
C ALA A 113 -12.33 8.16 -11.32
N LEU A 114 -12.59 7.68 -12.54
CA LEU A 114 -13.30 6.42 -12.76
C LEU A 114 -12.53 5.22 -12.20
N LEU A 115 -11.22 5.15 -12.44
CA LEU A 115 -10.36 4.12 -11.85
C LEU A 115 -10.40 4.17 -10.31
N HIS A 116 -10.37 5.37 -9.72
CA HIS A 116 -10.50 5.58 -8.29
C HIS A 116 -11.85 5.07 -7.76
N SER A 117 -12.96 5.45 -8.39
CA SER A 117 -14.31 5.04 -7.99
C SER A 117 -14.51 3.52 -8.12
N ILE A 118 -14.12 2.92 -9.25
CA ILE A 118 -14.26 1.48 -9.50
C ILE A 118 -13.48 0.67 -8.45
N THR A 119 -12.22 1.05 -8.20
CA THR A 119 -11.41 0.35 -7.21
C THR A 119 -11.98 0.54 -5.80
N TRP A 120 -12.45 1.74 -5.45
CA TRP A 120 -13.10 1.99 -4.17
C TRP A 120 -14.36 1.14 -4.00
N PHE A 121 -15.30 1.14 -4.96
CA PHE A 121 -16.53 0.32 -4.91
C PHE A 121 -16.26 -1.18 -4.77
N ASN A 122 -15.19 -1.68 -5.40
CA ASN A 122 -14.79 -3.09 -5.29
C ASN A 122 -14.10 -3.42 -3.95
N LEU A 123 -13.53 -2.42 -3.25
CA LEU A 123 -12.97 -2.58 -1.90
C LEU A 123 -14.03 -2.42 -0.80
N THR A 124 -15.04 -1.57 -1.00
CA THR A 124 -16.12 -1.28 -0.04
C THR A 124 -16.74 -2.53 0.60
N PRO A 125 -17.20 -3.56 -0.14
CA PRO A 125 -17.78 -4.77 0.46
C PRO A 125 -16.77 -5.64 1.22
N LYS A 126 -15.48 -5.52 0.89
CA LYS A 126 -14.42 -6.30 1.57
C LYS A 126 -14.10 -5.71 2.94
N VAL A 127 -14.22 -4.39 3.09
CA VAL A 127 -14.00 -3.70 4.37
C VAL A 127 -15.27 -3.74 5.22
N MET A 128 -16.44 -3.55 4.61
CA MET A 128 -17.73 -3.60 5.31
C MET A 128 -18.40 -4.95 5.13
N VAL A 129 -18.16 -5.86 6.09
CA VAL A 129 -18.85 -7.16 6.12
C VAL A 129 -20.25 -6.95 6.69
N ILE A 130 -21.21 -6.65 5.79
CA ILE A 130 -22.62 -6.55 6.15
C ILE A 130 -23.17 -7.98 6.28
N ARG A 131 -23.63 -8.33 7.48
CA ARG A 131 -24.35 -9.59 7.75
C ARG A 131 -25.82 -9.27 7.92
N LEU A 132 -26.68 -9.98 7.20
CA LEU A 132 -28.13 -9.88 7.33
C LEU A 132 -28.60 -11.15 8.05
N GLY A 133 -28.80 -11.07 9.36
CA GLY A 133 -29.05 -12.25 10.20
C GLY A 133 -27.80 -13.14 10.29
N GLU A 134 -27.94 -14.43 9.94
CA GLU A 134 -26.84 -15.41 9.94
C GLU A 134 -26.08 -15.45 8.60
N GLU A 135 -26.63 -14.86 7.53
CA GLU A 135 -26.05 -14.90 6.19
C GLU A 135 -25.25 -13.62 5.87
N LYS A 136 -24.10 -13.80 5.23
CA LYS A 136 -23.30 -12.68 4.70
C LYS A 136 -23.94 -12.16 3.43
N VAL A 137 -24.18 -10.84 3.35
CA VAL A 137 -24.67 -10.22 2.12
C VAL A 137 -23.63 -10.43 1.01
N PRO A 138 -24.04 -10.86 -0.20
CA PRO A 138 -23.10 -11.06 -1.29
C PRO A 138 -22.42 -9.75 -1.66
N ASP A 139 -21.08 -9.78 -1.74
CA ASP A 139 -20.23 -8.62 -2.04
C ASP A 139 -20.65 -7.91 -3.35
N VAL A 140 -21.19 -8.67 -4.30
CA VAL A 140 -21.70 -8.18 -5.60
C VAL A 140 -22.89 -7.24 -5.42
N LEU A 141 -23.76 -7.48 -4.44
CA LEU A 141 -24.96 -6.66 -4.22
C LEU A 141 -24.58 -5.30 -3.63
N VAL A 142 -23.58 -5.26 -2.75
CA VAL A 142 -23.04 -4.02 -2.18
C VAL A 142 -22.23 -3.24 -3.21
N ALA A 143 -21.38 -3.89 -4.02
CA ALA A 143 -20.70 -3.20 -5.11
C ALA A 143 -21.69 -2.68 -6.15
N GLY A 144 -22.66 -3.52 -6.56
CA GLY A 144 -23.70 -3.21 -7.53
C GLY A 144 -24.57 -2.03 -7.10
N SER A 145 -24.97 -1.95 -5.83
CA SER A 145 -25.75 -0.82 -5.32
C SER A 145 -24.99 0.50 -5.41
N ASN A 146 -23.67 0.51 -5.18
CA ASN A 146 -22.85 1.71 -5.37
C ASN A 146 -22.78 2.15 -6.84
N TYR A 147 -22.65 1.20 -7.78
CA TYR A 147 -22.70 1.53 -9.21
C TYR A 147 -24.07 2.09 -9.63
N VAL A 148 -25.16 1.48 -9.15
CA VAL A 148 -26.52 1.97 -9.42
C VAL A 148 -26.72 3.37 -8.84
N ALA A 149 -26.31 3.60 -7.59
CA ALA A 149 -26.37 4.91 -6.95
C ALA A 149 -25.56 5.95 -7.74
N CYS A 150 -24.35 5.59 -8.19
CA CYS A 150 -23.52 6.45 -9.04
C CYS A 150 -24.23 6.82 -10.34
N LEU A 151 -24.80 5.84 -11.07
CA LEU A 151 -25.56 6.09 -12.29
C LEU A 151 -26.78 6.99 -12.07
N VAL A 152 -27.54 6.75 -11.00
CA VAL A 152 -28.71 7.57 -10.66
C VAL A 152 -28.29 9.01 -10.39
N VAL A 153 -27.23 9.23 -9.60
CA VAL A 153 -26.72 10.59 -9.33
C VAL A 153 -26.24 11.26 -10.62
N SER A 154 -25.50 10.56 -11.49
CA SER A 154 -25.08 11.11 -12.77
C SER A 154 -26.25 11.50 -13.68
N LEU A 155 -27.30 10.70 -13.74
CA LEU A 155 -28.50 11.01 -14.52
C LEU A 155 -29.27 12.19 -13.94
N LEU A 156 -29.39 12.29 -12.61
CA LEU A 156 -30.00 13.43 -11.94
C LEU A 156 -29.24 14.73 -12.20
N LEU A 157 -27.90 14.70 -12.11
CA LEU A 157 -27.07 15.86 -12.42
C LEU A 157 -27.21 16.26 -13.89
N TRP A 158 -27.18 15.31 -14.82
CA TRP A 158 -27.40 15.58 -16.24
C TRP A 158 -28.78 16.19 -16.49
N TRP A 159 -29.82 15.70 -15.81
CA TRP A 159 -31.17 16.27 -15.89
C TRP A 159 -31.21 17.71 -15.37
N ILE A 160 -30.57 18.00 -14.24
CA ILE A 160 -30.51 19.35 -13.66
C ILE A 160 -29.76 20.32 -14.57
N VAL A 161 -28.65 19.88 -15.17
CA VAL A 161 -27.81 20.74 -16.04
C VAL A 161 -28.45 20.98 -17.41
N LYS A 162 -29.20 20.00 -17.92
CA LYS A 162 -29.89 20.11 -19.21
C LYS A 162 -31.28 20.76 -19.11
N GLY A 163 -31.92 20.65 -17.95
CA GLY A 163 -33.24 21.25 -17.66
C GLY A 163 -33.22 22.76 -17.71
#